data_AF-A0A8T4D7G3-F1
#
_entry.id   AF-A0A8T4D7G3-F1
#
_cell.length_a   1.000
_cell.length_b   1.000
_cell.length_c   1.000
_cell.angle_alpha   90.00
_cell.angle_beta   90.00
_cell.angle_gamma   90.00
#
_symmetry.space_group_name_H-M   'P 1'
#
loop_
_entity.id
_entity.type
_entity.pdbx_description
1 polymer ?
#
loop_
_entity_poly.entity_id
_entity_poly.type
_entity_poly.pdbx_seq_one_letter_code
_entity_poly.pdbx_strand_id
1 'polypeptide(L)'
;MLGLAVVFDGAGVIYAPFRIIKDMQRGLTKRSRVSGITCTDRLTTGAMVVLKTRYEETLEHEEPTNLFAEVLRAREIETKVIYKREGVSDEDVREIILQDGSVTLRDVHEVVRKLRRCDILPVLGIGLILEMAPARIRYVIAGGINLFPGTLKLFKELRELGIQTYIAS
;
A
#
# COMPACT_ATOMS: atom_id res chain seq x y z
N MET A 1 6.85 -20.80 39.26
CA MET A 1 7.60 -19.94 38.32
C MET A 1 6.60 -19.11 37.54
N LEU A 2 6.72 -17.78 37.57
CA LEU A 2 5.92 -16.92 36.70
C LEU A 2 6.47 -17.05 35.28
N GLY A 3 5.61 -17.37 34.31
CA GLY A 3 5.99 -17.43 32.90
C GLY A 3 6.26 -16.02 32.36
N LEU A 4 7.32 -15.86 31.57
CA LEU A 4 7.62 -14.61 30.88
C LEU A 4 6.99 -14.64 29.49
N ALA A 5 6.31 -13.55 29.13
CA ALA A 5 5.82 -13.31 27.79
C ALA A 5 6.37 -11.98 27.25
N VAL A 6 6.68 -11.95 25.96
CA VAL A 6 7.08 -10.74 25.24
C VAL A 6 6.05 -10.48 24.15
N VAL A 7 5.52 -9.27 24.13
CA VAL A 7 4.57 -8.80 23.12
C VAL A 7 5.29 -7.75 22.27
N PHE A 8 5.40 -8.02 20.97
CA PHE A 8 5.94 -7.08 20.00
C PHE A 8 4.81 -6.31 19.34
N ASP A 9 5.03 -5.02 19.10
CA ASP A 9 4.31 -4.31 18.06
C ASP A 9 4.70 -4.91 16.68
N GLY A 10 3.77 -4.95 15.73
CA GLY A 10 4.03 -5.48 14.40
C GLY A 10 4.81 -4.49 13.54
N ALA A 11 4.16 -3.40 13.16
CA ALA A 11 4.68 -2.46 12.16
C ALA A 11 5.86 -1.66 12.69
N GLY A 12 6.98 -1.64 11.96
CA GLY A 12 8.16 -0.85 12.36
C GLY A 12 9.04 -1.51 13.43
N VAL A 13 8.64 -2.66 13.98
CA VAL A 13 9.44 -3.46 14.92
C VAL A 13 9.75 -4.83 14.31
N ILE A 14 8.72 -5.58 13.92
CA ILE A 14 8.84 -6.91 13.29
C ILE A 14 8.81 -6.77 11.78
N TYR A 15 7.90 -5.93 11.27
CA TYR A 15 7.63 -5.76 9.85
C TYR A 15 8.30 -4.50 9.29
N ALA A 16 9.19 -4.71 8.31
CA ALA A 16 9.77 -3.67 7.49
C ALA A 16 8.89 -3.43 6.26
N PRO A 17 8.36 -2.22 6.05
CA PRO A 17 7.49 -1.96 4.92
C PRO A 17 8.26 -1.96 3.60
N PHE A 18 7.70 -2.63 2.59
CA PHE A 18 8.23 -2.67 1.23
C PHE A 18 7.23 -2.03 0.28
N ARG A 19 7.69 -1.16 -0.63
CA ARG A 19 6.78 -0.37 -1.48
C ARG A 19 7.33 -0.22 -2.88
N ILE A 20 6.51 -0.52 -3.88
CA ILE A 20 6.73 -0.15 -5.27
C ILE A 20 5.77 0.98 -5.62
N ILE A 21 6.30 2.05 -6.20
CA ILE A 21 5.52 3.21 -6.60
C ILE A 21 5.71 3.47 -8.10
N LYS A 22 4.62 3.77 -8.80
CA LYS A 22 4.60 4.29 -10.15
C LYS A 22 4.25 5.77 -10.12
N ASP A 23 5.12 6.56 -10.72
CA ASP A 23 4.90 7.98 -11.02
C ASP A 23 4.11 8.08 -12.33
N MET A 24 2.83 8.46 -12.26
CA MET A 24 1.96 8.52 -13.44
C MET A 24 2.36 9.62 -14.42
N GLN A 25 2.90 10.73 -13.92
CA GLN A 25 3.36 11.84 -14.76
C GLN A 25 4.62 11.46 -15.55
N ARG A 26 5.54 10.70 -14.95
CA ARG A 26 6.83 10.33 -15.55
C ARG A 26 6.83 8.94 -16.20
N GLY A 27 5.79 8.15 -16.00
CA GLY A 27 5.74 6.74 -16.42
C GLY A 27 6.79 5.86 -15.74
N LEU A 28 7.34 6.28 -14.59
CA LEU A 28 8.45 5.60 -13.93
C LEU A 28 7.99 4.79 -12.73
N THR A 29 8.26 3.48 -12.75
CA THR A 29 7.95 2.58 -11.64
C THR A 29 9.21 2.09 -10.95
N LYS A 30 9.33 2.33 -9.64
CA LYS A 30 10.53 2.00 -8.85
C LYS A 30 10.18 1.62 -7.41
N ARG A 31 11.15 1.01 -6.70
CA ARG A 31 11.07 0.87 -5.25
C ARG A 31 11.13 2.26 -4.59
N SER A 32 10.19 2.54 -3.69
CA SER A 32 10.20 3.76 -2.89
C SER A 32 10.94 3.55 -1.58
N ARG A 33 11.78 4.53 -1.21
CA ARG A 33 12.41 4.61 0.13
C ARG A 33 11.61 5.49 1.10
N VAL A 34 10.63 6.24 0.59
CA VAL A 34 9.76 7.12 1.38
C VAL A 34 8.35 6.53 1.47
N SER A 35 7.63 6.84 2.55
CA SER A 35 6.25 6.37 2.73
C SER A 35 5.30 7.09 1.77
N GLY A 36 4.11 6.53 1.56
CA GLY A 36 3.08 7.21 0.78
C GLY A 36 2.66 8.53 1.43
N ILE A 37 2.59 8.59 2.77
CA ILE A 37 2.34 9.82 3.53
C ILE A 37 3.40 10.89 3.20
N THR A 38 4.69 10.55 3.24
CA THR A 38 5.77 11.49 2.88
C THR A 38 5.69 11.92 1.42
N CYS A 39 5.25 11.05 0.51
CA CYS A 39 4.99 11.43 -0.87
C CYS A 39 3.82 12.42 -0.98
N THR A 40 2.73 12.21 -0.24
CA THR A 40 1.58 13.10 -0.19
C THR A 40 1.93 14.46 0.41
N ASP A 41 2.76 14.49 1.47
CA ASP A 41 3.21 15.72 2.13
C ASP A 41 4.04 16.63 1.24
N ARG A 42 4.66 16.07 0.21
CA ARG A 42 5.43 16.84 -0.79
C ARG A 42 4.55 17.50 -1.84
N LEU A 43 3.25 17.18 -1.87
CA LEU A 43 2.28 17.83 -2.74
C LEU A 43 1.70 19.04 -2.01
N THR A 44 1.42 20.11 -2.75
CA THR A 44 0.76 21.31 -2.21
C THR A 44 -0.59 20.95 -1.58
N THR A 45 -1.38 20.20 -2.33
CA THR A 45 -2.70 19.66 -1.94
C THR A 45 -2.79 18.21 -2.38
N GLY A 46 -2.88 17.28 -1.45
CA GLY A 46 -2.86 15.86 -1.78
C GLY A 46 -3.51 14.96 -0.75
N ALA A 47 -3.82 13.75 -1.18
CA ALA A 47 -4.37 12.68 -0.34
C ALA A 47 -3.72 11.34 -0.67
N MET A 48 -3.71 10.45 0.30
CA MET A 48 -3.35 9.05 0.17
C MET A 48 -4.56 8.19 0.48
N VAL A 49 -4.79 7.22 -0.39
CA VAL A 49 -5.93 6.33 -0.37
C VAL A 49 -5.46 4.90 -0.47
N VAL A 50 -6.15 3.98 0.20
CA VAL A 50 -5.98 2.54 0.03
C VAL A 50 -7.24 1.91 -0.54
N LEU A 51 -7.06 0.86 -1.33
CA LEU A 51 -8.16 0.05 -1.81
C LEU A 51 -8.50 -0.99 -0.74
N LYS A 52 -9.79 -1.10 -0.40
CA LYS A 52 -10.29 -2.15 0.48
C LYS A 52 -10.64 -3.39 -0.33
N THR A 53 -9.61 -4.05 -0.84
CA THR A 53 -9.79 -5.26 -1.64
C THR A 53 -8.61 -6.20 -1.56
N ARG A 54 -8.84 -7.47 -1.90
CA ARG A 54 -7.80 -8.45 -2.17
C ARG A 54 -7.53 -8.45 -3.67
N TYR A 55 -6.30 -8.10 -4.06
CA TYR A 55 -5.92 -7.96 -5.46
C TYR A 55 -6.20 -9.23 -6.26
N GLU A 56 -5.87 -10.39 -5.67
CA GLU A 56 -6.04 -11.72 -6.25
C GLU A 56 -7.50 -12.04 -6.60
N GLU A 57 -8.44 -11.53 -5.79
CA GLU A 57 -9.86 -11.86 -5.92
C GLU A 57 -10.62 -10.88 -6.82
N THR A 58 -10.06 -9.69 -7.06
CA THR A 58 -10.83 -8.60 -7.67
C THR A 58 -10.18 -7.97 -8.89
N LEU A 59 -8.86 -7.80 -8.88
CA LEU A 59 -8.15 -7.05 -9.93
C LEU A 59 -7.31 -7.97 -10.81
N GLU A 60 -6.77 -9.06 -10.27
CA GLU A 60 -5.74 -9.89 -10.93
C GLU A 60 -6.13 -10.42 -12.33
N HIS A 61 -7.42 -10.71 -12.54
CA HIS A 61 -7.92 -11.32 -13.78
C HIS A 61 -8.60 -10.32 -14.72
N GLU A 62 -8.63 -9.04 -14.37
CA GLU A 62 -9.19 -8.00 -15.21
C GLU A 62 -8.26 -7.63 -16.36
N GLU A 63 -8.84 -7.13 -17.46
CA GLU A 63 -8.06 -6.77 -18.64
C GLU A 63 -7.15 -5.56 -18.36
N PRO A 64 -5.84 -5.64 -18.64
CA PRO A 64 -4.91 -4.54 -18.35
C PRO A 64 -5.25 -3.22 -19.06
N THR A 65 -6.02 -3.26 -20.14
CA THR A 65 -6.48 -2.09 -20.89
C THR A 65 -7.66 -1.38 -20.24
N ASN A 66 -8.36 -2.02 -19.29
CA ASN A 66 -9.50 -1.41 -18.62
C ASN A 66 -9.06 -0.18 -17.83
N LEU A 67 -9.91 0.86 -17.85
CA LEU A 67 -9.73 2.01 -16.99
C LEU A 67 -9.91 1.59 -15.55
N PHE A 68 -8.98 2.02 -14.69
CA PHE A 68 -9.00 1.62 -13.30
C PHE A 68 -10.27 2.11 -12.58
N ALA A 69 -10.72 3.34 -12.87
CA ALA A 69 -11.94 3.90 -12.32
C ALA A 69 -13.20 3.09 -12.69
N GLU A 70 -13.26 2.54 -13.90
CA GLU A 70 -14.39 1.72 -14.35
C GLU A 70 -14.44 0.38 -13.60
N VAL A 71 -13.28 -0.25 -13.41
CA VAL A 71 -13.17 -1.51 -12.65
C VAL A 71 -13.55 -1.28 -11.19
N LEU A 72 -13.11 -0.17 -10.57
CA LEU A 72 -13.51 0.17 -9.20
C LEU A 72 -15.02 0.26 -9.05
N ARG A 73 -15.72 0.88 -10.03
CA ARG A 73 -17.18 0.94 -10.06
C ARG A 73 -17.82 -0.42 -10.27
N ALA A 74 -17.38 -1.15 -11.30
CA ALA A 74 -17.97 -2.43 -11.69
C ALA A 74 -17.82 -3.52 -10.62
N ARG A 75 -16.73 -3.48 -9.86
CA ARG A 75 -16.44 -4.42 -8.76
C ARG A 75 -16.80 -3.87 -7.37
N GLU A 76 -17.41 -2.69 -7.30
CA GLU A 76 -17.79 -2.01 -6.04
C GLU A 76 -16.63 -1.92 -5.04
N ILE A 77 -15.41 -1.70 -5.54
CA ILE A 77 -14.21 -1.66 -4.69
C ILE A 77 -14.20 -0.34 -3.92
N GLU A 78 -14.36 -0.45 -2.59
CA GLU A 78 -14.30 0.69 -1.71
C GLU A 78 -12.86 1.24 -1.61
N THR A 79 -12.75 2.55 -1.54
CA THR A 79 -11.50 3.25 -1.27
C THR A 79 -11.59 3.95 0.08
N LYS A 80 -10.48 3.97 0.82
CA LYS A 80 -10.39 4.64 2.13
C LYS A 80 -9.27 5.65 2.13
N VAL A 81 -9.60 6.91 2.44
CA VAL A 81 -8.60 7.94 2.71
C VAL A 81 -7.88 7.60 4.01
N ILE A 82 -6.56 7.49 3.95
CA ILE A 82 -5.74 7.20 5.14
C ILE A 82 -4.91 8.40 5.59
N TYR A 83 -4.73 9.38 4.70
CA TYR A 83 -4.00 10.60 4.98
C TYR A 83 -4.37 11.66 3.95
N LYS A 84 -4.53 12.91 4.37
CA LYS A 84 -4.80 14.04 3.47
C LYS A 84 -4.26 15.33 4.05
N ARG A 85 -3.90 16.25 3.15
CA ARG A 85 -3.51 17.62 3.50
C ARG A 85 -4.75 18.40 3.99
N GLU A 86 -4.51 19.46 4.76
CA GLU A 86 -5.58 20.37 5.18
C GLU A 86 -6.32 20.95 3.97
N GLY A 87 -7.64 21.14 4.11
CA GLY A 87 -8.50 21.64 3.04
C GLY A 87 -8.90 20.61 1.98
N VAL A 88 -8.48 19.35 2.09
CA VAL A 88 -8.90 18.27 1.19
C VAL A 88 -10.11 17.52 1.77
N SER A 89 -11.20 17.39 1.02
CA SER A 89 -12.36 16.58 1.41
C SER A 89 -12.24 15.13 0.92
N ASP A 90 -12.96 14.20 1.55
CA ASP A 90 -12.97 12.80 1.10
C ASP A 90 -13.81 12.64 -0.17
N GLU A 91 -14.81 13.51 -0.34
CA GLU A 91 -15.67 13.63 -1.51
C GLU A 91 -14.86 14.03 -2.76
N ASP A 92 -14.02 15.08 -2.67
CA ASP A 92 -13.16 15.51 -3.78
C ASP A 92 -12.19 14.39 -4.18
N VAL A 93 -11.62 13.69 -3.19
CA VAL A 93 -10.73 12.56 -3.43
C VAL A 93 -11.45 11.45 -4.18
N ARG A 94 -12.66 11.10 -3.76
CA ARG A 94 -13.48 10.08 -4.43
C ARG A 94 -13.83 10.51 -5.86
N GLU A 95 -14.20 11.78 -6.06
CA GLU A 95 -14.53 12.32 -7.38
C GLU A 95 -13.35 12.21 -8.34
N ILE A 96 -12.15 12.62 -7.91
CA ILE A 96 -10.93 12.51 -8.73
C ILE A 96 -10.66 11.05 -9.11
N ILE A 97 -10.77 10.10 -8.16
CA ILE A 97 -10.54 8.67 -8.47
C ILE A 97 -11.51 8.17 -9.53
N LEU A 98 -12.79 8.52 -9.40
CA LEU A 98 -13.84 8.01 -10.28
C LEU A 98 -13.87 8.72 -11.64
N GLN A 99 -13.38 9.95 -11.74
CA GLN A 99 -13.30 10.70 -13.00
C GLN A 99 -11.95 10.54 -13.71
N ASP A 100 -10.94 9.92 -13.08
CA ASP A 100 -9.64 9.71 -13.70
C ASP A 100 -9.74 8.77 -14.92
N GLY A 101 -9.44 9.32 -16.09
CA GLY A 101 -9.37 8.59 -17.36
C GLY A 101 -7.94 8.24 -17.80
N SER A 102 -6.95 8.42 -16.92
CA SER A 102 -5.52 8.27 -17.25
C SER A 102 -4.91 6.99 -16.71
N VAL A 103 -5.41 6.49 -15.58
CA VAL A 103 -4.92 5.27 -14.93
C VAL A 103 -5.65 4.04 -15.47
N THR A 104 -4.87 3.07 -15.92
CA THR A 104 -5.35 1.76 -16.39
C THR A 104 -4.96 0.66 -15.41
N LEU A 105 -5.59 -0.51 -15.52
CA LEU A 105 -5.15 -1.66 -14.73
C LEU A 105 -3.74 -2.13 -15.03
N ARG A 106 -3.22 -1.88 -16.23
CA ARG A 106 -1.80 -2.09 -16.56
C ARG A 106 -0.89 -1.39 -15.55
N ASP A 107 -1.23 -0.18 -15.09
CA ASP A 107 -0.45 0.58 -14.12
C ASP A 107 -0.44 -0.09 -12.74
N VAL A 108 -1.60 -0.60 -12.33
CA VAL A 108 -1.78 -1.35 -11.08
C VAL A 108 -1.04 -2.68 -11.13
N HIS A 109 -1.22 -3.45 -12.20
CA HIS A 109 -0.51 -4.71 -12.42
C HIS A 109 1.00 -4.53 -12.48
N GLU A 110 1.48 -3.42 -13.04
CA GLU A 110 2.92 -3.15 -13.10
C GLU A 110 3.53 -3.04 -11.70
N VAL A 111 2.92 -2.26 -10.80
CA VAL A 111 3.43 -2.10 -9.43
C VAL A 111 3.33 -3.41 -8.64
N VAL A 112 2.23 -4.16 -8.79
CA VAL A 112 2.02 -5.45 -8.12
C VAL A 112 2.99 -6.50 -8.62
N ARG A 113 3.19 -6.61 -9.94
CA ARG A 113 4.13 -7.57 -10.55
C ARG A 113 5.56 -7.29 -10.11
N LYS A 114 5.97 -6.02 -10.02
CA LYS A 114 7.30 -5.66 -9.49
C LYS A 114 7.43 -5.99 -8.01
N LEU A 115 6.38 -5.75 -7.22
CA LEU A 115 6.36 -6.06 -5.80
C LEU A 115 6.50 -7.57 -5.55
N ARG A 116 5.74 -8.42 -6.27
CA ARG A 116 5.78 -9.90 -6.14
C ARG A 116 7.11 -10.53 -6.55
N ARG A 117 7.96 -9.81 -7.31
CA ARG A 117 9.32 -10.26 -7.64
C ARG A 117 10.33 -9.97 -6.52
N CYS A 118 9.91 -9.26 -5.48
CA CYS A 118 10.72 -8.98 -4.32
C CYS A 118 10.44 -10.03 -3.25
N ASP A 119 11.44 -10.30 -2.41
CA ASP A 119 11.29 -11.17 -1.24
C ASP A 119 10.43 -10.47 -0.19
N ILE A 120 9.12 -10.70 -0.24
CA ILE A 120 8.12 -10.13 0.68
C ILE A 120 7.25 -11.26 1.27
N LEU A 121 6.68 -11.03 2.44
CA LEU A 121 5.61 -11.89 2.95
C LEU A 121 4.37 -11.79 2.03
N PRO A 122 3.49 -12.81 1.99
CA PRO A 122 2.31 -12.85 1.11
C PRO A 122 1.19 -11.91 1.60
N VAL A 123 1.52 -10.64 1.82
CA VAL A 123 0.63 -9.56 2.21
C VAL A 123 0.86 -8.41 1.24
N LEU A 124 -0.20 -8.02 0.54
CA LEU A 124 -0.18 -6.99 -0.49
C LEU A 124 -1.34 -6.03 -0.29
N GLY A 125 -1.04 -4.74 -0.39
CA GLY A 125 -2.04 -3.67 -0.43
C GLY A 125 -1.79 -2.75 -1.62
N ILE A 126 -2.86 -2.16 -2.13
CA ILE A 126 -2.80 -1.18 -3.23
C ILE A 126 -3.31 0.14 -2.70
N GLY A 127 -2.65 1.22 -3.11
CA GLY A 127 -3.07 2.57 -2.79
C GLY A 127 -2.81 3.54 -3.94
N LEU A 128 -3.35 4.73 -3.77
CA LEU A 128 -3.24 5.86 -4.67
C LEU A 128 -2.74 7.07 -3.89
N ILE A 129 -1.97 7.91 -4.55
CA ILE A 129 -1.64 9.24 -4.06
C ILE A 129 -2.13 10.23 -5.10
N LEU A 130 -2.95 11.16 -4.65
CA LEU A 130 -3.65 12.12 -5.48
C LEU A 130 -3.11 13.52 -5.25
N GLU A 131 -3.16 14.32 -6.30
CA GLU A 131 -2.84 15.73 -6.29
C GLU A 131 -4.12 16.50 -6.66
N MET A 132 -4.63 17.35 -5.75
CA MET A 132 -5.93 18.01 -5.94
C MET A 132 -5.89 19.11 -7.01
N ALA A 133 -4.72 19.72 -7.24
CA ALA A 133 -4.48 20.66 -8.31
C ALA A 133 -3.23 20.20 -9.08
N PRO A 134 -3.37 19.49 -10.22
CA PRO A 134 -4.48 19.57 -11.18
C PRO A 134 -5.47 18.38 -11.18
N ALA A 135 -6.00 17.98 -10.02
CA ALA A 135 -7.03 16.95 -9.86
C ALA A 135 -6.74 15.62 -10.57
N ARG A 136 -5.70 14.90 -10.12
CA ARG A 136 -5.25 13.65 -10.76
C ARG A 136 -4.67 12.62 -9.79
N ILE A 137 -4.65 11.36 -10.22
CA ILE A 137 -3.84 10.34 -9.56
C ILE A 137 -2.36 10.57 -9.91
N ARG A 138 -1.59 11.03 -8.93
CA ARG A 138 -0.16 11.33 -9.10
C ARG A 138 0.71 10.09 -9.02
N TYR A 139 0.35 9.14 -8.14
CA TYR A 139 1.06 7.88 -7.98
C TYR A 139 0.12 6.70 -7.74
N VAL A 140 0.48 5.55 -8.30
CA VAL A 140 -0.06 4.24 -7.93
C VAL A 140 0.99 3.53 -7.07
N ILE A 141 0.60 2.96 -5.93
CA ILE A 141 1.50 2.31 -4.98
C ILE A 141 1.02 0.91 -4.64
N ALA A 142 1.94 -0.06 -4.69
CA ALA A 142 1.75 -1.38 -4.11
C ALA A 142 2.66 -1.51 -2.87
N GLY A 143 2.07 -1.89 -1.74
CA GLY A 143 2.74 -2.12 -0.47
C GLY A 143 2.77 -3.60 -0.12
N GLY A 144 3.86 -4.05 0.44
CA GLY A 144 4.00 -5.34 1.11
C GLY A 144 4.87 -5.18 2.37
N ILE A 145 5.17 -6.29 3.02
CA ILE A 145 5.98 -6.30 4.25
C ILE A 145 7.03 -7.39 4.20
N ASN A 146 8.18 -7.10 4.81
CA ASN A 146 9.25 -8.06 5.08
C ASN A 146 9.44 -8.17 6.58
N LEU A 147 10.11 -9.21 7.03
CA LEU A 147 10.68 -9.20 8.38
C LEU A 147 11.92 -8.33 8.40
N PHE A 148 12.13 -7.58 9.49
CA PHE A 148 13.44 -6.97 9.72
C PHE A 148 14.52 -8.06 9.82
N PRO A 149 15.77 -7.75 9.39
CA PRO A 149 16.89 -8.66 9.59
C PRO A 149 17.03 -9.04 11.07
N GLY A 150 17.20 -10.33 11.35
CA GLY A 150 17.36 -10.84 12.71
C GLY A 150 16.06 -11.21 13.42
N THR A 151 14.88 -10.82 12.92
CA THR A 151 13.60 -11.14 13.57
C THR A 151 13.39 -12.66 13.74
N LEU A 152 13.68 -13.45 12.71
CA LEU A 152 13.56 -14.91 12.79
C LEU A 152 14.52 -15.52 13.82
N LYS A 153 15.73 -14.97 13.94
CA LYS A 153 16.72 -15.39 14.93
C LYS A 153 16.23 -15.06 16.35
N LEU A 154 15.75 -13.84 16.56
CA LEU A 154 15.17 -13.41 17.84
C LEU A 154 14.02 -14.33 18.29
N PHE A 155 13.08 -14.63 17.40
CA PHE A 155 11.96 -15.53 17.72
C PHE A 155 12.38 -16.97 18.00
N LYS A 156 13.48 -17.43 17.39
CA LYS A 156 14.08 -18.73 17.70
C LYS A 156 14.67 -18.72 19.11
N GLU A 157 15.49 -17.71 19.44
CA GLU A 157 16.16 -17.59 20.74
C GLU A 157 15.15 -17.45 21.90
N LEU A 158 14.10 -16.63 21.75
CA LEU A 158 13.05 -16.49 22.77
C LEU A 158 12.33 -17.82 23.02
N ARG A 159 12.07 -18.59 21.96
CA ARG A 159 11.43 -19.91 22.06
C ARG A 159 12.32 -20.93 22.76
N GLU A 160 13.62 -20.94 22.47
CA GLU A 160 14.61 -21.80 23.13
C GLU A 160 14.74 -21.50 24.63
N LEU A 161 14.47 -20.26 25.04
CA LEU A 161 14.40 -19.83 26.44
C LEU A 161 13.06 -20.14 27.12
N GLY A 162 12.09 -20.73 26.40
CA GLY A 162 10.75 -21.00 26.92
C GLY A 162 9.88 -19.75 27.11
N ILE A 163 10.25 -18.62 26.46
CA ILE A 163 9.52 -17.36 26.53
C ILE A 163 8.39 -17.37 25.50
N GLN A 164 7.18 -17.01 25.93
CA GLN A 164 6.03 -16.90 25.03
C GLN A 164 6.13 -15.59 24.24
N THR A 165 5.96 -15.66 22.91
CA THR A 165 6.05 -14.49 22.03
C THR A 165 4.73 -14.22 21.33
N TYR A 166 4.28 -12.97 21.39
CA TYR A 166 3.06 -12.49 20.73
C TYR A 166 3.35 -11.29 19.85
N ILE A 167 2.54 -11.10 18.81
CA ILE A 167 2.56 -9.91 17.96
C ILE A 167 1.20 -9.24 18.11
N ALA A 168 1.18 -7.98 18.52
CA ALA A 168 0.01 -7.12 18.47
C ALA A 168 -0.02 -6.43 17.09
N SER A 169 -1.03 -6.72 16.28
CA SER A 169 -1.22 -6.20 14.92
C SER A 169 -2.69 -5.94 14.63
#